data_AF-A0A4D4LD67-F1
#
_entry.id   AF-A0A4D4LD67-F1
#
_cell.length_a   1.000
_cell.length_b   1.000
_cell.length_c   1.000
_cell.angle_alpha   90.00
_cell.angle_beta   90.00
_cell.angle_gamma   90.00
#
_symmetry.space_group_name_H-M   'P 1'
#
loop_
_entity.id
_entity.type
_entity.pdbx_description
1 polymer ?
#
loop_
_entity_poly.entity_id
_entity_poly.type
_entity_poly.pdbx_seq_one_letter_code
_entity_poly.pdbx_strand_id
1 'polypeptide(L)'
;MRFRTPPKQAAEELAPEVTLPDIRDYVRWAMLLPPNGSLGAPTAQEAALSRMEGWHPHLRALIEQADPDNSTLLSIRVVEPRERWAPGPVTLLGDAIHATSPTGGNGANTALRDADLLRRCLIETVERRQDLLGAVGDYERQMFEYGGEAVRHSLAALPAFVTNPERPQPA
;
A
#
# COMPACT_ATOMS: atom_id res chain seq x y z
N MET A 1 -2.32 -18.49 -5.79
CA MET A 1 -1.47 -19.21 -4.82
C MET A 1 -2.18 -20.53 -4.54
N ARG A 2 -1.56 -21.69 -4.74
CA ARG A 2 -2.22 -22.97 -4.43
C ARG A 2 -2.04 -23.28 -2.96
N PHE A 3 -3.08 -23.07 -2.17
CA PHE A 3 -3.08 -23.46 -0.77
C PHE A 3 -3.23 -24.98 -0.64
N ARG A 4 -2.58 -25.57 0.36
CA ARG A 4 -2.76 -27.00 0.68
C ARG A 4 -4.18 -27.29 1.19
N THR A 5 -4.72 -26.34 1.95
CA THR A 5 -6.10 -26.34 2.45
C THR A 5 -6.76 -25.04 1.97
N PRO A 6 -7.94 -25.08 1.33
CA PRO A 6 -8.67 -23.88 0.93
C PRO A 6 -8.88 -22.92 2.12
N PRO A 7 -8.72 -21.60 1.95
CA PRO A 7 -8.82 -20.63 3.05
C PRO A 7 -10.11 -20.74 3.87
N LYS A 8 -11.25 -20.95 3.20
CA LYS A 8 -12.55 -21.16 3.87
C LYS A 8 -12.53 -22.37 4.81
N GLN A 9 -12.04 -23.51 4.32
CA GLN A 9 -11.91 -24.72 5.13
C GLN A 9 -10.92 -24.53 6.29
N ALA A 10 -9.80 -23.84 6.04
CA ALA A 10 -8.83 -23.53 7.09
C ALA A 10 -9.43 -22.61 8.18
N ALA A 11 -10.28 -21.65 7.81
CA ALA A 11 -10.99 -20.81 8.77
C ALA A 11 -11.99 -21.61 9.60
N GLU A 12 -12.79 -22.47 8.97
CA GLU A 12 -13.73 -23.36 9.67
C GLU A 12 -13.04 -24.26 10.72
N GLU A 13 -11.79 -24.67 10.46
CA GLU A 13 -11.00 -25.50 11.37
C GLU A 13 -10.27 -24.70 12.46
N LEU A 14 -9.59 -23.60 12.09
CA LEU A 14 -8.65 -22.90 12.97
C LEU A 14 -9.27 -21.70 13.70
N ALA A 15 -10.33 -21.12 13.14
CA ALA A 15 -10.98 -19.91 13.64
C ALA A 15 -12.47 -19.93 13.23
N PRO A 16 -13.29 -20.86 13.79
CA PRO A 16 -14.67 -21.08 13.37
C PRO A 16 -15.59 -19.86 13.53
N GLU A 17 -15.17 -18.87 14.33
CA GLU A 17 -15.81 -17.56 14.46
C GLU A 17 -15.63 -16.67 13.22
N VAL A 18 -14.66 -16.96 12.36
CA VAL A 18 -14.36 -16.23 11.13
C VAL A 18 -15.02 -16.91 9.94
N THR A 19 -15.97 -16.22 9.31
CA THR A 19 -16.55 -16.67 8.04
C THR A 19 -15.77 -16.08 6.88
N LEU A 20 -15.12 -16.94 6.08
CA LEU A 20 -14.49 -16.52 4.83
C LEU A 20 -15.35 -16.89 3.62
N PRO A 21 -15.40 -16.03 2.59
CA PRO A 21 -16.10 -16.32 1.35
C PRO A 21 -15.42 -17.47 0.59
N ASP A 22 -16.23 -18.22 -0.15
CA ASP A 22 -15.74 -19.25 -1.07
C ASP A 22 -15.30 -18.61 -2.39
N ILE A 23 -14.04 -18.17 -2.44
CA ILE A 23 -13.48 -17.44 -3.58
C ILE A 23 -12.71 -18.42 -4.48
N ARG A 24 -13.09 -18.47 -5.75
CA ARG A 24 -12.36 -19.20 -6.80
C ARG A 24 -11.07 -18.46 -7.17
N ASP A 25 -10.11 -19.17 -7.76
CA ASP A 25 -8.92 -18.52 -8.33
C ASP A 25 -9.32 -17.43 -9.32
N TYR A 26 -8.74 -16.24 -9.16
CA TYR A 26 -9.04 -15.08 -9.98
C TYR A 26 -7.79 -14.26 -10.28
N VAL A 27 -7.85 -13.49 -11.36
CA VAL A 27 -6.87 -12.45 -11.66
C VAL A 27 -7.47 -11.12 -11.21
N ARG A 28 -6.67 -10.35 -10.46
CA ARG A 28 -6.98 -8.95 -10.18
C ARG A 28 -5.85 -8.07 -10.66
N TRP A 29 -6.20 -6.86 -11.06
CA TRP A 29 -5.24 -5.83 -11.40
C TRP A 29 -5.67 -4.50 -10.80
N ALA A 30 -4.70 -3.62 -10.66
CA ALA A 30 -4.95 -2.23 -10.31
C ALA A 30 -4.16 -1.36 -11.28
N MET A 31 -4.84 -0.39 -11.90
CA MET A 31 -4.17 0.62 -12.73
C MET A 31 -3.97 1.88 -11.90
N LEU A 32 -2.73 2.33 -11.82
CA LEU A 32 -2.37 3.55 -11.12
C LEU A 32 -2.73 4.77 -11.97
N LEU A 33 -3.49 5.68 -11.36
CA LEU A 33 -3.82 6.98 -11.93
C LEU A 33 -3.06 8.07 -11.18
N PRO A 34 -2.72 9.18 -11.86
CA PRO A 34 -2.23 10.36 -11.17
C PRO A 34 -3.24 10.83 -10.11
N PRO A 35 -2.80 11.66 -9.14
CA PRO A 35 -3.70 12.25 -8.15
C PRO A 35 -4.89 12.94 -8.83
N ASN A 36 -6.12 12.62 -8.39
CA ASN A 36 -7.37 13.11 -8.97
C ASN A 36 -7.60 12.74 -10.45
N GLY A 37 -6.85 11.79 -11.00
CA GLY A 37 -7.07 11.27 -12.35
C GLY A 37 -8.40 10.52 -12.45
N SER A 38 -9.14 10.81 -13.52
CA SER A 38 -10.31 10.03 -13.95
C SER A 38 -10.12 9.67 -15.42
N LEU A 39 -10.59 8.48 -15.81
CA LEU A 39 -10.52 8.01 -17.19
C LEU A 39 -11.85 8.13 -17.94
N GLY A 40 -12.90 8.64 -17.30
CA GLY A 40 -14.21 8.88 -17.95
C GLY A 40 -14.89 7.63 -18.53
N ALA A 41 -14.38 6.44 -18.24
CA ALA A 41 -14.95 5.17 -18.68
C ALA A 41 -16.02 4.68 -17.70
N PRO A 42 -17.04 3.95 -18.18
CA PRO A 42 -18.08 3.38 -17.32
C PRO A 42 -17.53 2.41 -16.27
N THR A 43 -16.50 1.64 -16.63
CA THR A 43 -15.84 0.68 -15.74
C THR A 43 -14.31 0.82 -15.74
N ALA A 44 -13.68 0.34 -14.66
CA ALA A 44 -12.22 0.27 -14.58
C ALA A 44 -11.64 -0.58 -15.73
N GLN A 45 -12.29 -1.70 -16.06
CA GLN A 45 -11.83 -2.65 -17.07
C GLN A 45 -11.81 -2.04 -18.47
N GLU A 46 -12.88 -1.34 -18.86
CA GLU A 46 -12.93 -0.60 -20.13
C GLU A 46 -11.83 0.47 -20.19
N ALA A 47 -11.62 1.17 -19.07
CA ALA A 47 -10.57 2.18 -18.96
C ALA A 47 -9.19 1.58 -19.23
N ALA A 48 -8.88 0.42 -18.63
CA ALA A 48 -7.62 -0.29 -18.83
C ALA A 48 -7.48 -0.81 -20.27
N LEU A 49 -8.52 -1.46 -20.81
CA LEU A 49 -8.49 -2.03 -22.17
C LEU A 49 -8.31 -0.97 -23.25
N SER A 50 -8.88 0.23 -23.07
CA SER A 50 -8.71 1.36 -23.99
C SER A 50 -7.24 1.82 -24.13
N ARG A 51 -6.39 1.51 -23.15
CA ARG A 51 -4.95 1.86 -23.15
C ARG A 51 -4.05 0.74 -23.66
N MET A 52 -4.64 -0.42 -23.99
CA MET A 52 -3.92 -1.61 -24.44
C MET A 52 -4.11 -1.89 -25.93
N GLU A 53 -4.46 -0.86 -26.72
CA GLU A 53 -4.48 -0.97 -28.17
C GLU A 53 -3.08 -1.35 -28.70
N GLY A 54 -3.02 -2.33 -29.60
CA GLY A 54 -1.77 -2.86 -30.14
C GLY A 54 -0.98 -3.80 -29.22
N TRP A 55 -1.42 -4.02 -27.98
CA TRP A 55 -0.74 -4.97 -27.09
C TRP A 55 -1.01 -6.43 -27.51
N HIS A 56 -0.07 -7.32 -27.16
CA HIS A 56 -0.20 -8.74 -27.46
C HIS A 56 -1.53 -9.32 -26.92
N PRO A 57 -2.26 -10.15 -27.69
CA PRO A 57 -3.58 -10.66 -27.31
C PRO A 57 -3.63 -11.31 -25.93
N HIS A 58 -2.60 -12.06 -25.54
CA HIS A 58 -2.54 -12.68 -24.21
C HIS A 58 -2.48 -11.68 -23.05
N LEU A 59 -1.88 -10.49 -23.24
CA LEU A 59 -1.87 -9.46 -22.20
C LEU A 59 -3.24 -8.82 -22.06
N ARG A 60 -3.93 -8.57 -23.18
CA ARG A 60 -5.32 -8.08 -23.19
C ARG A 60 -6.26 -9.09 -22.51
N ALA A 61 -6.09 -10.38 -22.81
CA ALA A 61 -6.87 -11.46 -22.22
C ALA A 61 -6.77 -11.49 -20.68
N LEU A 62 -5.62 -11.12 -20.10
CA LEU A 62 -5.48 -11.02 -18.63
C LEU A 62 -6.42 -9.97 -18.01
N ILE A 63 -6.65 -8.86 -18.70
CA ILE A 63 -7.54 -7.80 -18.24
C ILE A 63 -9.00 -8.15 -18.55
N GLU A 64 -9.27 -8.73 -19.72
CA GLU A 64 -10.62 -9.18 -20.13
C GLU A 64 -11.18 -10.27 -19.21
N GLN A 65 -10.33 -11.20 -18.76
CA GLN A 65 -10.70 -12.33 -17.90
C GLN A 65 -10.50 -12.08 -16.40
N ALA A 66 -10.05 -10.88 -16.03
CA ALA A 66 -9.91 -10.50 -14.64
C ALA A 66 -11.28 -10.36 -13.96
N ASP A 67 -11.29 -10.56 -12.65
CA ASP A 67 -12.48 -10.30 -11.84
C ASP A 67 -12.76 -8.78 -11.82
N PRO A 68 -13.91 -8.33 -12.37
CA PRO A 68 -14.23 -6.91 -12.45
C PRO A 68 -14.53 -6.30 -11.07
N ASP A 69 -15.04 -7.08 -10.12
CA ASP A 69 -15.41 -6.60 -8.78
C ASP A 69 -14.17 -6.41 -7.89
N ASN A 70 -13.10 -7.15 -8.19
CA ASN A 70 -11.84 -7.11 -7.46
C ASN A 70 -10.72 -6.33 -8.19
N SER A 71 -11.01 -5.74 -9.35
CA SER A 71 -10.06 -4.94 -10.13
C SER A 71 -10.45 -3.46 -10.12
N THR A 72 -9.47 -2.56 -10.10
CA THR A 72 -9.78 -1.14 -9.81
C THR A 72 -8.80 -0.14 -10.41
N LEU A 73 -9.21 1.13 -10.41
CA LEU A 73 -8.37 2.28 -10.69
C LEU A 73 -7.95 2.90 -9.35
N LEU A 74 -6.65 3.00 -9.12
CA LEU A 74 -6.11 3.57 -7.87
C LEU A 74 -5.55 4.95 -8.13
N SER A 75 -6.15 5.98 -7.53
CA SER A 75 -5.52 7.30 -7.47
C SER A 75 -4.44 7.28 -6.40
N ILE A 76 -3.22 7.62 -6.79
CA ILE A 76 -2.08 7.66 -5.88
C ILE A 76 -2.24 8.84 -4.92
N ARG A 77 -2.16 8.55 -3.62
CA ARG A 77 -2.06 9.54 -2.55
C ARG A 77 -0.86 9.20 -1.70
N VAL A 78 -0.10 10.21 -1.33
CA VAL A 78 1.08 10.08 -0.46
C VAL A 78 0.95 11.07 0.69
N VAL A 79 1.50 10.71 1.84
CA VAL A 79 1.66 11.61 2.97
C VAL A 79 3.15 11.84 3.15
N GLU A 80 3.62 13.03 2.81
CA GLU A 80 4.96 13.44 3.17
C GLU A 80 5.01 13.73 4.68
N PRO A 81 5.93 13.11 5.44
CA PRO A 81 6.05 13.41 6.86
C PRO A 81 6.32 14.90 7.04
N ARG A 82 5.45 15.57 7.81
CA ARG A 82 5.58 16.99 8.14
C ARG A 82 6.77 17.24 9.07
N GLU A 83 7.04 18.51 9.32
CA GLU A 83 7.99 18.95 10.35
C GLU A 83 7.77 18.19 11.67
N ARG A 84 8.88 17.84 12.34
CA ARG A 84 8.86 17.18 13.65
C ARG A 84 8.01 18.01 14.62
N TRP A 85 7.15 17.35 15.37
CA TRP A 85 6.40 17.98 16.46
C TRP A 85 7.04 17.67 17.82
N ALA A 86 6.60 18.40 18.85
CA ALA A 86 7.00 18.12 20.23
C ALA A 86 6.34 16.81 20.70
N PRO A 87 7.08 15.86 21.27
CA PRO A 87 6.52 14.59 21.73
C PRO A 87 5.41 14.79 22.75
N GLY A 88 4.33 14.02 22.59
CA GLY A 88 3.16 14.04 23.46
C GLY A 88 2.67 12.63 23.79
N PRO A 89 1.57 12.51 24.55
CA PRO A 89 0.97 11.21 24.85
C PRO A 89 0.25 10.57 23.63
N VAL A 90 0.23 11.25 22.49
CA VAL A 90 -0.37 10.79 21.24
C VAL A 90 0.68 10.86 20.15
N THR A 91 0.87 9.76 19.43
CA THR A 91 1.79 9.66 18.29
C THR A 91 1.12 8.91 17.14
N LEU A 92 1.80 8.83 15.99
CA LEU A 92 1.29 8.21 14.75
C LEU A 92 2.21 7.09 14.28
N LEU A 93 1.66 6.15 13.50
CA LEU A 93 2.38 5.07 12.82
C LEU A 93 1.69 4.71 11.50
N GLY A 94 2.42 4.03 10.61
CA GLY A 94 1.92 3.53 9.33
C GLY A 94 1.44 4.65 8.40
N ASP A 95 0.42 4.32 7.62
CA ASP A 95 -0.17 5.24 6.63
C ASP A 95 -0.73 6.53 7.24
N ALA A 96 -0.96 6.58 8.57
CA ALA A 96 -1.39 7.80 9.24
C ALA A 96 -0.34 8.94 9.19
N ILE A 97 0.95 8.61 8.97
CA ILE A 97 2.04 9.59 8.95
C ILE A 97 2.97 9.46 7.74
N HIS A 98 3.09 8.29 7.13
CA HIS A 98 3.99 8.09 5.98
C HIS A 98 3.39 7.19 4.89
N ALA A 99 2.11 7.40 4.56
CA ALA A 99 1.46 6.71 3.44
C ALA A 99 2.29 6.86 2.14
N THR A 100 2.74 5.72 1.61
CA THR A 100 3.60 5.65 0.43
C THR A 100 2.81 5.38 -0.84
N SER A 101 3.37 5.73 -2.00
CA SER A 101 2.85 5.24 -3.28
C SER A 101 2.98 3.70 -3.35
N PRO A 102 2.01 2.97 -3.93
CA PRO A 102 2.09 1.52 -4.07
C PRO A 102 3.27 1.03 -4.92
N THR A 103 3.92 1.92 -5.67
CA THR A 103 5.10 1.64 -6.49
C THR A 103 6.33 1.19 -5.70
N GLY A 104 6.41 1.55 -4.42
CA GLY A 104 7.52 1.13 -3.55
C GLY A 104 7.32 -0.23 -2.87
N GLY A 105 6.09 -0.75 -2.81
CA GLY A 105 5.79 -2.02 -2.13
C GLY A 105 6.15 -2.09 -0.63
N ASN A 106 6.50 -0.96 0.01
CA ASN A 106 7.13 -0.94 1.33
C ASN A 106 6.21 -0.48 2.46
N GLY A 107 5.04 0.10 2.18
CA GLY A 107 4.16 0.69 3.22
C GLY A 107 3.82 -0.26 4.37
N ALA A 108 3.42 -1.51 4.06
CA ALA A 108 3.13 -2.51 5.09
C ALA A 108 4.36 -2.87 5.94
N ASN A 109 5.54 -2.98 5.32
CA ASN A 109 6.78 -3.25 6.04
C ASN A 109 7.20 -2.07 6.92
N THR A 110 7.00 -0.83 6.45
CA THR A 110 7.23 0.38 7.24
C THR A 110 6.30 0.43 8.45
N ALA A 111 5.01 0.14 8.28
CA ALA A 111 4.05 0.07 9.39
C ALA A 111 4.41 -1.01 10.43
N LEU A 112 4.86 -2.18 9.98
CA LEU A 112 5.35 -3.24 10.88
C LEU A 112 6.62 -2.81 11.64
N ARG A 113 7.52 -2.09 10.96
CA ARG A 113 8.71 -1.51 11.59
C ARG A 113 8.34 -0.47 12.65
N ASP A 114 7.35 0.38 12.39
CA ASP A 114 6.85 1.34 13.37
C ASP A 114 6.33 0.62 14.61
N ALA A 115 5.51 -0.41 14.42
CA ALA A 115 4.91 -1.17 15.52
C ALA A 115 5.97 -1.82 16.41
N ASP A 116 7.00 -2.45 15.83
CA ASP A 116 8.09 -3.05 16.60
C ASP A 116 8.95 -2.00 17.30
N LEU A 117 9.26 -0.88 16.64
CA LEU A 117 10.05 0.19 17.25
C LEU A 117 9.30 0.87 18.40
N LEU A 118 8.04 1.26 18.19
CA LEU A 118 7.21 1.88 19.21
C LEU A 118 7.05 0.94 20.41
N ARG A 119 6.81 -0.36 20.17
CA ARG A 119 6.75 -1.37 21.24
C ARG A 119 8.04 -1.38 22.07
N ARG A 120 9.21 -1.38 21.43
CA ARG A 120 10.51 -1.36 22.14
C ARG A 120 10.65 -0.11 22.99
N CYS A 121 10.35 1.07 22.44
CA CYS A 121 10.39 2.33 23.20
C CYS A 121 9.42 2.32 24.39
N LEU A 122 8.20 1.82 24.23
CA LEU A 122 7.23 1.74 25.33
C LEU A 122 7.65 0.78 26.45
N ILE A 123 8.34 -0.31 26.11
CA ILE A 123 8.91 -1.24 27.12
C ILE A 123 9.93 -0.52 28.01
N GLU A 124 10.73 0.39 27.46
CA GLU A 124 11.68 1.20 28.24
C GLU A 124 10.98 2.01 29.34
N THR A 125 9.77 2.51 29.05
CA THR A 125 8.94 3.21 30.03
C THR A 125 8.41 2.27 31.11
N VAL A 126 7.92 1.08 30.72
CA VAL A 126 7.44 0.06 31.67
C VAL A 126 8.55 -0.39 32.62
N GLU A 127 9.77 -0.53 32.12
CA GLU A 127 10.96 -0.90 32.89
C GLU A 127 11.58 0.27 33.66
N ARG A 128 10.95 1.46 33.62
CA ARG A 128 11.40 2.69 34.30
C ARG A 128 12.80 3.15 33.89
N ARG A 129 13.23 2.83 32.66
CA ARG A 129 14.50 3.28 32.08
C ARG A 129 14.41 4.70 31.52
N GLN A 130 13.21 5.15 31.17
CA GLN A 130 12.92 6.52 30.72
C GLN A 130 11.44 6.87 30.94
N ASP A 131 11.09 8.16 30.89
CA ASP A 131 9.69 8.59 30.93
C ASP A 131 8.98 8.35 29.59
N LEU A 132 7.65 8.44 29.59
CA LEU A 132 6.82 8.17 28.41
C LEU A 132 7.12 9.12 27.24
N LEU A 133 7.30 10.42 27.52
CA LEU A 133 7.50 11.41 26.47
C LEU A 133 8.90 11.27 25.86
N GLY A 134 9.90 10.92 26.68
CA GLY A 134 11.23 10.51 26.19
C GLY A 134 11.14 9.34 25.21
N ALA A 135 10.42 8.28 25.58
CA ALA A 135 10.27 7.08 24.75
C ALA A 135 9.54 7.36 23.43
N VAL A 136 8.46 8.13 23.48
CA VAL A 136 7.73 8.54 22.27
C VAL A 136 8.62 9.41 21.38
N GLY A 137 9.39 10.35 21.96
CA GLY A 137 10.31 11.20 21.19
C GLY A 137 11.44 10.41 20.51
N ASP A 138 11.95 9.36 21.16
CA ASP A 138 12.94 8.44 20.59
C ASP A 138 12.39 7.61 19.42
N TYR A 139 11.14 7.15 19.54
CA TYR A 139 10.41 6.51 18.46
C TYR A 139 10.18 7.48 17.29
N GLU A 140 9.61 8.65 17.55
CA GLU A 140 9.23 9.64 16.53
C GLU A 140 10.45 10.09 15.74
N ARG A 141 11.57 10.40 16.40
CA ARG A 141 12.81 10.82 15.75
C ARG A 141 13.26 9.84 14.66
N GLN A 142 13.28 8.55 15.00
CA GLN A 142 13.67 7.49 14.08
C GLN A 142 12.61 7.25 13.00
N MET A 143 11.33 7.24 13.39
CA MET A 143 10.21 7.05 12.48
C MET A 143 10.16 8.10 11.38
N PHE A 144 10.40 9.38 11.70
CA PHE A 144 10.48 10.43 10.68
C PHE A 144 11.58 10.20 9.64
N GLU A 145 12.72 9.63 10.06
CA GLU A 145 13.86 9.40 9.17
C GLU A 145 13.55 8.29 8.16
N TYR A 146 13.23 7.08 8.63
CA TYR A 146 12.96 5.96 7.72
C TYR A 146 11.59 6.06 7.03
N GLY A 147 10.58 6.65 7.67
CA GLY A 147 9.27 6.89 7.06
C GLY A 147 9.37 7.89 5.91
N GLY A 148 10.12 8.98 6.11
CA GLY A 148 10.41 9.94 5.05
C GLY A 148 11.21 9.34 3.90
N GLU A 149 12.16 8.45 4.19
CA GLU A 149 12.89 7.71 3.15
C GLU A 149 11.96 6.80 2.34
N ALA A 150 11.07 6.05 3.00
CA ALA A 150 10.11 5.18 2.34
C ALA A 150 9.19 5.95 1.38
N VAL A 151 8.71 7.13 1.80
CA VAL A 151 7.89 8.01 0.95
C VAL A 151 8.69 8.50 -0.26
N ARG A 152 9.90 9.04 -0.05
CA ARG A 152 10.77 9.51 -1.14
C ARG A 152 11.11 8.40 -2.14
N HIS A 153 11.44 7.20 -1.65
CA HIS A 153 11.69 6.04 -2.50
C HIS A 153 10.46 5.73 -3.36
N SER A 154 9.27 5.65 -2.75
CA SER A 154 8.04 5.33 -3.48
C SER A 154 7.74 6.36 -4.58
N LEU A 155 7.98 7.64 -4.32
CA LEU A 155 7.79 8.73 -5.29
C LEU A 155 8.82 8.69 -6.41
N ALA A 156 10.09 8.38 -6.12
CA ALA A 156 11.13 8.25 -7.14
C ALA A 156 10.84 7.13 -8.15
N ALA A 157 10.17 6.05 -7.73
CA ALA A 157 9.75 4.97 -8.61
C ALA A 157 8.51 5.33 -9.46
N LEU A 158 7.71 6.31 -9.04
CA LEU A 158 6.41 6.63 -9.63
C LEU A 158 6.44 6.88 -11.16
N PRO A 159 7.40 7.63 -11.73
CA PRO A 159 7.44 7.93 -13.16
C PRO A 159 7.58 6.71 -14.10
N ALA A 160 7.97 5.55 -13.56
CA ALA A 160 8.00 4.30 -14.32
C ALA A 160 6.60 3.67 -14.46
N PHE A 161 5.67 4.01 -13.57
CA PHE A 161 4.34 3.41 -13.47
C PHE A 161 3.20 4.34 -13.91
N VAL A 162 3.46 5.65 -14.00
CA VAL A 162 2.50 6.61 -14.56
C VAL A 162 2.94 7.04 -15.95
N THR A 163 2.02 7.00 -16.91
CA THR A 163 2.26 7.52 -18.26
C THR A 163 2.48 9.03 -18.20
N ASN A 164 3.67 9.51 -18.55
CA ASN A 164 3.91 10.93 -18.78
C ASN A 164 3.26 11.30 -20.13
N PRO A 165 2.27 12.22 -20.18
CA PRO A 165 1.66 12.66 -21.43
C PRO A 165 2.66 13.30 -22.41
N GLU A 166 3.85 13.71 -21.96
CA GLU A 166 4.89 14.30 -22.80
C GLU A 166 5.98 13.32 -23.28
N ARG A 167 5.90 12.02 -22.93
CA ARG A 167 6.89 11.04 -23.41
C ARG A 167 6.45 10.55 -24.80
N PRO A 168 7.21 10.81 -25.89
CA PRO A 168 6.86 10.29 -27.20
C PRO A 168 6.84 8.76 -27.15
N GLN A 169 5.79 8.16 -27.73
CA GLN A 169 5.72 6.71 -27.85
C GLN A 169 6.88 6.23 -28.75
N PRO A 170 7.59 5.16 -28.39
CA PRO A 170 8.58 4.58 -29.28
C PRO A 170 7.87 4.08 -30.55
N ALA A 171 8.48 4.42 -31.70
CA ALA A 171 8.01 4.08 -33.04
C ALA A 171 7.98 2.58 -33.32
#